data_AF-A0A927XUV1-F1
#
_entry.id   AF-A0A927XUV1-F1
#
_cell.length_a   1.000
_cell.length_b   1.000
_cell.length_c   1.000
_cell.angle_alpha   90.00
_cell.angle_beta   90.00
_cell.angle_gamma   90.00
#
_symmetry.space_group_name_H-M   'P 1'
#
loop_
_entity.id
_entity.type
_entity.pdbx_description
1 polymer ?
#
loop_
_entity_poly.entity_id
_entity_poly.type
_entity_poly.pdbx_seq_one_letter_code
_entity_poly.pdbx_strand_id
1 'polypeptide(L)' 'MKKFKLEKSHASNVIKSIRFSEELNEKICKVVEQANKGKSVKQYSFNGFVCSACEFALEHLSEELKTEEYNTLQIR' A
#
# COMPACT_ATOMS: atom_id res chain seq x y z
N MET A 1 23.54 2.89 0.97
CA MET A 1 22.21 2.37 1.36
C MET A 1 21.53 3.39 2.26
N LYS A 2 20.48 4.08 1.80
CA LYS A 2 19.73 5.02 2.65
C LYS A 2 18.97 4.21 3.71
N LYS A 3 19.26 4.48 4.98
CA LYS A 3 18.54 3.90 6.12
C LYS A 3 17.12 4.46 6.14
N PHE A 4 16.12 3.62 5.93
CA PHE A 4 14.72 3.98 6.11
C PHE A 4 14.47 4.35 7.59
N LYS A 5 14.06 5.60 7.83
CA LYS A 5 13.46 6.01 9.10
C LYS A 5 11.96 5.80 8.96
N LEU A 6 11.43 4.78 9.65
CA LEU A 6 9.99 4.67 9.88
C LEU A 6 9.60 5.76 10.87
N GLU A 7 9.01 6.85 10.40
CA GLU A 7 8.38 7.83 11.28
C GLU A 7 7.06 7.25 11.80
N LYS A 8 6.83 7.39 13.11
CA LYS A 8 5.62 6.89 13.75
C LYS A 8 4.43 7.68 13.21
N SER A 9 3.40 6.95 12.81
CA SER A 9 2.13 7.35 12.19
C SER A 9 1.29 8.41 12.94
N HIS A 10 1.77 9.02 14.02
CA HIS A 10 1.02 10.01 14.79
C HIS A 10 0.93 11.39 14.12
N ALA A 11 1.78 11.71 13.15
CA ALA A 11 1.82 13.03 12.51
C ALA A 11 0.96 13.16 11.24
N SER A 12 0.49 12.04 10.65
CA SER A 12 -0.34 12.08 9.45
C SER A 12 -1.75 11.60 9.79
N ASN A 13 -2.58 12.51 10.31
CA ASN A 13 -3.99 12.28 10.67
C ASN A 13 -4.91 12.20 9.44
N VAL A 14 -4.42 11.65 8.34
CA VAL A 14 -5.17 11.48 7.10
C VAL A 14 -5.62 10.03 7.03
N ILE A 15 -6.77 9.72 7.65
CA ILE A 15 -7.48 8.46 7.42
C ILE A 15 -8.11 8.56 6.02
N LYS A 16 -7.30 8.37 4.97
CA LYS A 16 -7.80 8.14 3.62
C LYS A 16 -8.27 6.69 3.54
N SER A 17 -9.54 6.47 3.87
CA SER A 17 -10.18 5.17 3.69
C SER A 17 -10.45 4.96 2.21
N ILE A 18 -9.77 4.01 1.57
CA ILE A 18 -10.13 3.53 0.23
C ILE A 18 -11.21 2.47 0.39
N ARG A 19 -12.33 2.65 -0.30
CA ARG A 19 -13.39 1.63 -0.36
C ARG A 19 -13.18 0.77 -1.58
N PHE A 20 -12.98 -0.53 -1.37
CA PHE A 20 -12.98 -1.53 -2.43
C PHE A 20 -14.36 -2.18 -2.52
N SER A 21 -14.67 -2.78 -3.68
CA SER A 21 -15.83 -3.67 -3.79
C SER A 21 -15.68 -4.86 -2.85
N GLU A 22 -16.80 -5.44 -2.44
CA GLU A 22 -16.83 -6.63 -1.56
C GLU A 22 -16.02 -7.79 -2.17
N GLU A 23 -16.21 -8.05 -3.47
CA GLU A 23 -15.48 -9.07 -4.20
C GLU A 23 -13.95 -8.86 -4.16
N LEU A 24 -13.49 -7.61 -4.33
CA LEU A 24 -12.06 -7.31 -4.29
C LEU A 24 -11.49 -7.44 -2.88
N ASN A 25 -12.23 -7.00 -1.86
CA ASN A 25 -11.84 -7.21 -0.46
C ASN A 25 -11.66 -8.70 -0.15
N GLU A 26 -12.61 -9.54 -0.55
CA GLU A 26 -12.50 -11.00 -0.34
C GLU A 26 -11.27 -11.59 -1.03
N LYS A 27 -11.00 -11.19 -2.27
CA LYS A 27 -9.84 -11.65 -3.02
C LYS A 27 -8.53 -11.28 -2.32
N ILE A 28 -8.41 -10.04 -1.85
CA ILE A 28 -7.23 -9.57 -1.12
C ILE A 28 -7.07 -10.35 0.20
N CYS A 29 -8.16 -10.53 0.96
CA CYS A 29 -8.15 -11.31 2.19
C CYS A 29 -7.64 -12.74 1.95
N LYS A 30 -8.15 -13.43 0.92
CA LYS A 30 -7.70 -14.78 0.56
C LYS A 30 -6.20 -14.84 0.25
N VAL A 31 -5.67 -13.85 -0.48
CA VAL A 31 -4.22 -13.77 -0.78
C VAL A 31 -3.41 -13.58 0.51
N VAL A 32 -3.82 -12.66 1.37
CA VAL A 32 -3.12 -12.38 2.65
C VAL A 32 -3.18 -13.59 3.58
N GLU A 33 -4.31 -14.30 3.65
CA GLU A 33 -4.47 -15.52 4.42
C GLU A 33 -3.56 -16.63 3.92
N GLN A 34 -3.54 -16.87 2.60
CA GLN A 34 -2.65 -17.85 1.98
C GLN A 34 -1.18 -17.51 2.22
N ALA A 35 -0.80 -16.24 2.11
CA ALA A 35 0.58 -15.78 2.37
C ALA A 35 1.01 -15.96 3.83
N ASN A 36 0.05 -16.02 4.77
CA ASN A 36 0.30 -16.29 6.18
C ASN A 36 0.18 -17.79 6.54
N LYS A 37 -0.26 -18.64 5.62
CA LYS A 37 -0.44 -20.08 5.88
C LYS A 37 0.90 -20.72 6.27
N GLY A 38 0.91 -21.45 7.39
CA GLY A 38 2.11 -22.12 7.90
C GLY A 38 3.08 -21.21 8.66
N LYS A 39 2.76 -19.93 8.84
CA LYS A 39 3.58 -19.02 9.66
C LYS A 39 3.11 -19.06 11.12
N SER A 40 4.06 -19.15 12.05
CA SER A 40 3.79 -19.17 13.49
C SER A 40 3.20 -17.85 14.01
N VAL A 41 3.46 -16.75 13.31
CA VAL A 41 2.91 -15.42 13.57
C VAL A 41 2.48 -14.80 12.24
N LYS A 42 1.36 -14.08 12.23
CA LYS A 42 0.89 -13.34 11.07
C LYS A 42 1.94 -12.31 10.65
N GLN A 43 2.50 -12.46 9.45
CA GLN A 43 3.53 -11.57 8.91
C GLN A 43 2.97 -10.55 7.91
N TYR A 44 1.83 -10.84 7.29
CA TYR A 44 1.21 -9.96 6.31
C TYR A 44 -0.17 -9.50 6.75
N SER A 45 -0.52 -8.25 6.43
CA SER A 45 -1.81 -7.65 6.73
C SER A 45 -2.46 -7.13 5.45
N PHE A 46 -3.78 -6.97 5.48
CA PHE A 46 -4.55 -6.38 4.39
C PHE A 46 -3.99 -5.00 4.01
N ASN A 47 -3.81 -4.10 4.99
CA ASN A 47 -3.28 -2.77 4.76
C ASN A 47 -1.86 -2.80 4.18
N GLY A 48 -0.99 -3.69 4.71
CA GLY A 48 0.36 -3.85 4.19
C GLY A 48 0.38 -4.30 2.73
N PHE A 49 -0.52 -5.23 2.36
CA PHE A 49 -0.70 -5.66 0.98
C PHE A 49 -1.16 -4.50 0.08
N VAL A 50 -2.20 -3.78 0.49
CA VAL A 50 -2.76 -2.66 -0.31
C VAL A 50 -1.71 -1.57 -0.52
N CYS A 51 -0.99 -1.14 0.53
CA CYS A 51 0.07 -0.14 0.41
C CYS A 51 1.15 -0.61 -0.58
N SER A 52 1.64 -1.85 -0.43
CA SER A 52 2.69 -2.39 -1.32
C SER A 52 2.20 -2.50 -2.76
N ALA A 53 0.94 -2.88 -2.98
CA ALA A 53 0.35 -2.97 -4.31
C ALA A 53 0.23 -1.60 -4.98
N CYS A 54 -0.18 -0.56 -4.23
CA CYS A 54 -0.21 0.81 -4.72
C CYS A 54 1.19 1.33 -5.05
N GLU A 55 2.18 1.09 -4.18
CA GLU A 55 3.59 1.45 -4.44
C GLU A 55 4.12 0.78 -5.70
N PHE A 56 3.90 -0.53 -5.84
CA PHE A 56 4.28 -1.28 -7.03
C PHE A 56 3.62 -0.71 -8.29
N ALA A 57 2.31 -0.41 -8.23
CA ALA A 57 1.60 0.20 -9.34
C ALA A 57 2.19 1.57 -9.71
N LEU A 58 2.52 2.41 -8.72
CA LEU A 58 3.13 3.73 -8.95
C LEU A 58 4.50 3.64 -9.64
N GLU A 59 5.32 2.66 -9.29
CA GLU A 59 6.62 2.42 -9.93
C GLU A 59 6.48 1.99 -11.41
N HIS A 60 5.40 1.28 -11.72
CA HIS A 60 5.12 0.70 -13.04
C HIS A 60 4.07 1.46 -13.85
N LEU A 61 3.64 2.64 -13.39
CA LEU A 61 2.81 3.55 -14.17
C LEU A 61 3.53 3.90 -15.48
N SER A 62 2.77 4.04 -16.57
CA SER A 62 3.31 4.60 -17.80
C SER A 62 3.77 6.04 -17.55
N GLU A 63 4.81 6.48 -18.26
CA GLU A 63 5.34 7.85 -18.15
C GLU A 63 4.25 8.92 -18.39
N GLU A 64 3.26 8.61 -19.23
CA GLU A 64 2.10 9.46 -19.52
C GLU A 64 1.24 9.76 -18.28
N LEU A 65 1.15 8.82 -17.32
CA LEU A 65 0.41 8.99 -16.07
C LEU A 65 1.28 9.56 -14.94
N LYS A 66 2.61 9.55 -15.10
CA LYS A 66 3.54 10.14 -14.12
C LYS A 66 3.62 11.66 -14.24
N THR A 67 3.23 12.25 -15.36
CA THR A 67 3.47 13.67 -15.65
C THR A 67 2.52 14.69 -15.01
N GLU A 68 1.32 14.32 -14.54
CA GLU A 68 0.36 15.31 -13.99
C GLU A 68 0.27 15.38 -12.46
N GLU A 69 0.57 14.31 -11.70
CA GLU A 69 0.43 14.32 -10.23
C GLU A 69 1.74 14.17 -9.43
N TYR A 70 2.85 13.70 -10.02
CA TYR A 70 4.09 13.50 -9.25
C TYR A 70 4.74 14.82 -8.78
N ASN A 71 4.51 15.93 -9.49
CA ASN A 71 5.05 17.25 -9.11
C ASN A 71 4.25 17.93 -7.99
N THR A 72 3.00 17.55 -7.77
CA THR A 72 2.13 18.15 -6.74
C THR A 72 2.28 17.47 -5.38
N LEU A 73 2.83 16.25 -5.33
CA LEU A 73 3.07 15.49 -4.09
C LEU A 73 4.50 15.61 -3.53
N GLN A 74 5.45 16.13 -4.31
CA GLN A 74 6.83 16.40 -3.85
C GLN A 74 7.01 17.80 -3.23
N ILE A 75 5.98 18.66 -3.27
CA ILE A 75 5.95 19.97 -2.62
C ILE A 75 4.67 20.10 -1.80
N ARG A 76 4.66 19.50 -0.60
CA ARG A 76 3.91 19.95 0.59
C ARG A 76 4.26 19.11 1.81
#